data_AF-A0A9D6GP02-F1
#
_entry.id   AF-A0A9D6GP02-F1
#
_cell.length_a   1.000
_cell.length_b   1.000
_cell.length_c   1.000
_cell.angle_alpha   90.00
_cell.angle_beta   90.00
_cell.angle_gamma   90.00
#
_symmetry.space_group_name_H-M   'P 1'
#
loop_
_entity.id
_entity.type
_entity.pdbx_description
1 polymer ?
#
loop_
_entity_poly.entity_id
_entity_poly.type
_entity_poly.pdbx_seq_one_letter_code
_entity_poly.pdbx_strand_id
1 'polypeptide(L)'
;FAPLPPSGLPLSVWQGFCEATLGSVPQLARDLQAAWLTHVDTGQAMGLGPSLPQRWPEGDSEATRQQQQAWRTFISQLSPRLARALKRWQGFLARRHLRIGHLRTSTGANWPEFALVPPPIALPTETAPLADWTAFETRVVPIGERAHSFSVLVPVSGPESDLDELNRQLDLARRVVELEKPAHTRFDVRPYWALFRVGQVRLGLDTLLGDEANKAALAQPLVLGEGHIGASRTALRREVPPDRILLEC
;
A
#
# COMPACT_ATOMS: atom_id res chain seq x y z
N PHE A 1 12.52 8.81 -24.94
CA PHE A 1 11.92 7.73 -24.12
C PHE A 1 10.95 8.39 -23.14
N ALA A 2 9.87 7.74 -22.71
CA ALA A 2 8.89 8.32 -21.79
C ALA A 2 8.39 7.25 -20.80
N PRO A 3 8.16 7.58 -19.52
CA PRO A 3 7.56 6.69 -18.53
C PRO A 3 6.12 6.25 -18.87
N LEU A 4 5.46 6.96 -19.79
CA LEU A 4 4.16 6.58 -20.32
C LEU A 4 4.29 5.94 -21.71
N PRO A 5 3.41 4.98 -22.05
CA PRO A 5 3.35 4.42 -23.39
C PRO A 5 3.03 5.52 -24.42
N PRO A 6 3.74 5.59 -25.56
CA PRO A 6 3.41 6.53 -26.62
C PRO A 6 2.02 6.27 -27.19
N SER A 7 1.32 7.34 -27.58
CA SER A 7 0.00 7.25 -28.19
C SER A 7 0.05 6.33 -29.43
N GLY A 8 -0.87 5.37 -29.50
CA GLY A 8 -1.01 4.46 -30.64
C GLY A 8 -0.09 3.22 -30.62
N LEU A 9 0.82 3.09 -29.65
CA LEU A 9 1.59 1.85 -29.47
C LEU A 9 0.87 0.87 -28.53
N PRO A 10 0.79 -0.43 -28.87
CA PRO A 10 0.27 -1.44 -27.97
C PRO A 10 1.07 -1.47 -26.65
N LEU A 11 0.36 -1.58 -25.53
CA LEU A 11 0.98 -1.57 -24.20
C LEU A 11 2.04 -2.68 -24.04
N SER A 12 1.77 -3.88 -24.58
CA SER A 12 2.70 -5.02 -24.53
C SER A 12 4.02 -4.74 -25.25
N VAL A 13 3.99 -4.02 -26.38
CA VAL A 13 5.19 -3.64 -27.14
C VAL A 13 6.02 -2.64 -26.34
N TRP A 14 5.37 -1.64 -25.74
CA TRP A 14 6.06 -0.67 -24.89
C TRP A 14 6.63 -1.32 -23.62
N GLN A 15 5.89 -2.23 -22.99
CA GLN A 15 6.38 -2.98 -21.82
C GLN A 15 7.59 -3.84 -22.16
N GLY A 16 7.54 -4.63 -23.24
CA GLY A 16 8.66 -5.45 -23.68
C GLY A 16 9.91 -4.62 -24.02
N PHE A 17 9.74 -3.44 -24.62
CA PHE A 17 10.84 -2.52 -24.84
C PHE A 17 11.44 -1.98 -23.52
N CYS A 18 10.60 -1.61 -22.55
CA CYS A 18 11.07 -1.15 -21.24
C CYS A 18 11.81 -2.26 -20.48
N GLU A 19 11.30 -3.48 -20.49
CA GLU A 19 11.96 -4.66 -19.91
C GLU A 19 13.31 -4.92 -20.56
N ALA A 20 13.39 -4.91 -21.91
CA ALA A 20 14.63 -5.15 -22.63
C ALA A 20 15.68 -4.03 -22.44
N THR A 21 15.24 -2.77 -22.36
CA THR A 21 16.14 -1.60 -22.35
C THR A 21 16.51 -1.15 -20.94
N LEU A 22 15.56 -1.20 -20.00
CA LEU A 22 15.71 -0.69 -18.63
C LEU A 22 15.71 -1.79 -17.56
N GLY A 23 15.36 -3.03 -17.91
CA GLY A 23 15.17 -4.11 -16.95
C GLY A 23 13.96 -3.92 -16.02
N SER A 24 13.09 -2.94 -16.31
CA SER A 24 11.91 -2.60 -15.51
C SER A 24 10.88 -1.83 -16.34
N VAL A 25 9.61 -1.91 -15.93
CA VAL A 25 8.50 -1.14 -16.53
C VAL A 25 8.09 -0.01 -15.58
N PRO A 26 8.21 1.27 -15.96
CA PRO A 26 7.79 2.41 -15.13
C PRO A 26 6.28 2.37 -14.84
N GLN A 27 5.93 1.83 -13.68
CA GLN A 27 4.53 1.52 -13.34
C GLN A 27 3.83 2.70 -12.64
N LEU A 28 4.58 3.45 -11.82
CA LEU A 28 4.03 4.51 -10.98
C LEU A 28 3.41 5.65 -11.79
N ALA A 29 4.13 6.16 -12.81
CA ALA A 29 3.62 7.24 -13.65
C ALA A 29 2.35 6.83 -14.40
N ARG A 30 2.30 5.58 -14.90
CA ARG A 30 1.15 5.04 -15.62
C ARG A 30 -0.07 4.92 -14.72
N ASP A 31 0.07 4.29 -13.56
CA ASP A 31 -1.05 4.08 -12.64
C ASP A 31 -1.58 5.40 -12.08
N LEU A 32 -0.68 6.35 -11.80
CA LEU A 32 -1.07 7.67 -11.35
C LEU A 32 -1.78 8.48 -12.45
N GLN A 33 -1.33 8.38 -13.70
CA GLN A 33 -1.98 9.03 -14.84
C GLN A 33 -3.38 8.45 -15.09
N ALA A 34 -3.54 7.13 -14.97
CA ALA A 34 -4.86 6.49 -15.08
C ALA A 34 -5.81 6.95 -13.96
N ALA A 35 -5.34 6.97 -12.71
CA ALA A 35 -6.13 7.47 -11.59
C ALA A 35 -6.49 8.96 -11.74
N TRP A 36 -5.56 9.76 -12.27
CA TRP A 36 -5.79 11.18 -12.53
C TRP A 36 -6.86 11.40 -13.59
N LEU A 37 -6.85 10.64 -14.68
CA LEU A 37 -7.89 10.72 -15.71
C LEU A 37 -9.27 10.43 -15.13
N THR A 38 -9.41 9.39 -14.29
CA THR A 38 -10.67 9.13 -13.59
C THR A 38 -11.08 10.31 -12.71
N HIS A 39 -10.15 10.94 -11.99
CA HIS A 39 -10.44 12.12 -11.18
C HIS A 39 -10.86 13.33 -12.03
N VAL A 40 -10.25 13.53 -13.19
CA VAL A 40 -10.63 14.56 -14.17
C VAL A 40 -12.04 14.31 -14.71
N ASP A 41 -12.38 13.06 -15.05
CA ASP A 41 -13.69 12.68 -15.58
C ASP A 41 -14.81 12.91 -14.57
N THR A 42 -14.52 12.85 -13.27
CA THR A 42 -15.48 13.22 -12.20
C THR A 42 -15.67 14.73 -12.03
N GLY A 43 -14.96 15.56 -12.81
CA GLY A 43 -15.03 17.02 -12.74
C GLY A 43 -14.25 17.65 -11.58
N GLN A 44 -13.48 16.86 -10.83
CA GLN A 44 -12.80 17.30 -9.60
C GLN A 44 -11.44 17.96 -9.84
N ALA A 45 -10.94 17.97 -11.09
CA ALA A 45 -9.60 18.49 -11.43
C ALA A 45 -9.49 20.03 -11.47
N MET A 46 -10.60 20.76 -11.33
CA MET A 46 -10.65 22.24 -11.19
C MET A 46 -9.74 23.02 -12.16
N GLY A 47 -9.65 22.58 -13.43
CA GLY A 47 -8.87 23.27 -14.46
C GLY A 47 -7.40 22.85 -14.63
N LEU A 48 -6.94 21.79 -13.95
CA LEU A 48 -5.57 21.25 -14.11
C LEU A 48 -5.34 20.46 -15.42
N GLY A 49 -6.39 20.22 -16.21
CA GLY A 49 -6.31 19.48 -17.47
C GLY A 49 -6.14 17.96 -17.32
N PRO A 50 -6.08 17.21 -18.44
CA PRO A 50 -6.11 15.74 -18.44
C PRO A 50 -4.75 15.08 -18.12
N SER A 51 -3.64 15.81 -18.20
CA SER A 51 -2.31 15.28 -17.89
C SER A 51 -1.95 15.54 -16.43
N LEU A 52 -1.18 14.64 -15.82
CA LEU A 52 -0.64 14.86 -14.48
C LEU A 52 0.12 16.20 -14.41
N PRO A 53 -0.20 17.08 -13.44
CA PRO A 53 0.48 18.36 -13.31
C PRO A 53 2.00 18.14 -13.15
N GLN A 54 2.81 18.72 -14.03
CA GLN A 54 4.28 18.63 -13.93
C GLN A 54 4.88 19.82 -13.17
N ARG A 55 4.08 20.86 -12.92
CA ARG A 55 4.42 22.04 -12.14
C ARG A 55 3.30 22.36 -11.18
N TRP A 56 3.66 22.95 -10.05
CA TRP A 56 2.70 23.49 -9.10
C TRP A 56 1.99 24.71 -9.69
N PRO A 57 0.66 24.85 -9.55
CA PRO A 57 -0.05 26.07 -9.93
C PRO A 57 0.40 27.26 -9.08
N GLU A 58 0.91 28.31 -9.73
CA GLU A 58 1.45 29.51 -9.06
C GLU A 58 0.43 30.64 -8.97
N GLY A 59 0.55 31.46 -7.93
CA GLY A 59 -0.28 32.63 -7.66
C GLY A 59 -1.34 32.41 -6.57
N ASP A 60 -2.00 33.52 -6.19
CA ASP A 60 -2.97 33.58 -5.10
C ASP A 60 -4.40 33.83 -5.59
N SER A 61 -4.66 33.58 -6.87
CA SER A 61 -6.02 33.66 -7.40
C SER A 61 -6.91 32.56 -6.81
N GLU A 62 -8.22 32.80 -6.76
CA GLU A 62 -9.16 31.79 -6.29
C GLU A 62 -9.12 30.52 -7.15
N ALA A 63 -9.02 30.68 -8.48
CA ALA A 63 -8.84 29.56 -9.40
C ALA A 63 -7.54 28.78 -9.11
N THR A 64 -6.44 29.47 -8.81
CA THR A 64 -5.18 28.81 -8.45
C THR A 64 -5.33 28.02 -7.15
N ARG A 65 -5.94 28.58 -6.11
CA ARG A 65 -6.20 27.86 -4.85
C ARG A 65 -7.06 26.62 -5.06
N GLN A 66 -8.06 26.70 -5.93
CA GLN A 66 -8.90 25.56 -6.28
C GLN A 66 -8.11 24.45 -7.00
N GLN A 67 -7.22 24.81 -7.94
CA GLN A 67 -6.31 23.85 -8.58
C GLN A 67 -5.38 23.17 -7.57
N GLN A 68 -4.77 23.96 -6.67
CA GLN A 68 -3.89 23.45 -5.62
C GLN A 68 -4.64 22.48 -4.68
N GLN A 69 -5.88 22.83 -4.30
CA GLN A 69 -6.73 22.00 -3.46
C GLN A 69 -7.20 20.73 -4.18
N ALA A 70 -7.51 20.81 -5.47
CA ALA A 70 -7.86 19.65 -6.30
C ALA A 70 -6.73 18.61 -6.31
N TRP A 71 -5.48 19.06 -6.53
CA TRP A 71 -4.32 18.16 -6.48
C TRP A 71 -4.12 17.50 -5.11
N ARG A 72 -4.24 18.27 -4.03
CA ARG A 72 -4.16 17.74 -2.65
C ARG A 72 -5.26 16.71 -2.38
N THR A 73 -6.47 16.99 -2.84
CA THR A 73 -7.64 16.12 -2.70
C THR A 73 -7.41 14.80 -3.45
N PHE A 74 -6.97 14.87 -4.71
CA PHE A 74 -6.60 13.70 -5.49
C PHE A 74 -5.58 12.81 -4.77
N ILE A 75 -4.48 13.37 -4.26
CA ILE A 75 -3.46 12.61 -3.51
C ILE A 75 -4.06 11.92 -2.28
N SER A 76 -4.96 12.59 -1.56
CA SER A 76 -5.60 12.03 -0.36
C SER A 76 -6.57 10.87 -0.65
N GLN A 77 -7.11 10.83 -1.87
CA GLN A 77 -8.09 9.83 -2.31
C GLN A 77 -7.46 8.65 -3.07
N LEU A 78 -6.13 8.64 -3.23
CA LEU A 78 -5.43 7.54 -3.89
C LEU A 78 -5.67 6.22 -3.17
N SER A 79 -5.82 5.14 -3.95
CA SER A 79 -5.89 3.78 -3.40
C SER A 79 -4.66 3.50 -2.52
N PRO A 80 -4.78 2.69 -1.44
CA PRO A 80 -3.66 2.46 -0.51
C PRO A 80 -2.39 1.94 -1.20
N ARG A 81 -2.53 1.13 -2.26
CA ARG A 81 -1.41 0.63 -3.07
C ARG A 81 -0.69 1.76 -3.80
N LEU A 82 -1.44 2.60 -4.52
CA LEU A 82 -0.88 3.69 -5.31
C LEU A 82 -0.31 4.81 -4.43
N ALA A 83 -0.99 5.14 -3.32
CA ALA A 83 -0.50 6.07 -2.31
C ALA A 83 0.87 5.63 -1.73
N ARG A 84 1.05 4.33 -1.45
CA ARG A 84 2.35 3.79 -0.99
C ARG A 84 3.43 3.90 -2.07
N ALA A 85 3.09 3.61 -3.33
CA ALA A 85 4.04 3.71 -4.43
C ALA A 85 4.49 5.17 -4.64
N LEU A 86 3.56 6.13 -4.61
CA LEU A 86 3.85 7.56 -4.67
C LEU A 86 4.70 8.02 -3.47
N LYS A 87 4.37 7.60 -2.25
CA LYS A 87 5.19 7.90 -1.06
C LYS A 87 6.62 7.37 -1.16
N ARG A 88 6.87 6.26 -1.86
CA ARG A 88 8.24 5.77 -2.10
C ARG A 88 9.02 6.72 -3.00
N TRP A 89 8.41 7.22 -4.08
CA TRP A 89 9.00 8.24 -4.94
C TRP A 89 9.31 9.53 -4.16
N GLN A 90 8.32 10.05 -3.46
CA GLN A 90 8.45 11.28 -2.68
C GLN A 90 9.47 11.15 -1.55
N GLY A 91 9.49 9.99 -0.87
CA GLY A 91 10.48 9.69 0.16
C GLY A 91 11.89 9.46 -0.40
N PHE A 92 12.02 8.99 -1.63
CA PHE A 92 13.31 8.93 -2.33
C PHE A 92 13.84 10.35 -2.58
N LEU A 93 13.01 11.23 -3.15
CA LEU A 93 13.38 12.63 -3.37
C LEU A 93 13.73 13.35 -2.07
N ALA A 94 12.93 13.15 -1.01
CA ALA A 94 13.18 13.75 0.29
C ALA A 94 14.54 13.33 0.88
N ARG A 95 14.90 12.04 0.78
CA ARG A 95 16.22 11.56 1.26
C ARG A 95 17.37 12.06 0.41
N ARG A 96 17.17 12.19 -0.90
CA ARG A 96 18.22 12.58 -1.84
C ARG A 96 18.52 14.08 -1.81
N HIS A 97 17.48 14.92 -1.78
CA HIS A 97 17.65 16.37 -1.80
C HIS A 97 17.64 17.00 -0.40
N LEU A 98 17.18 16.27 0.64
CA LEU A 98 17.06 16.67 2.05
C LEU A 98 16.10 17.85 2.33
N ARG A 99 16.09 18.87 1.48
CA ARG A 99 15.25 20.06 1.56
C ARG A 99 14.56 20.31 0.24
N ILE A 100 13.30 20.76 0.28
CA ILE A 100 12.53 21.02 -0.94
C ILE A 100 13.19 22.12 -1.80
N GLY A 101 13.80 23.13 -1.18
CA GLY A 101 14.54 24.18 -1.90
C GLY A 101 15.68 23.63 -2.76
N HIS A 102 16.39 22.61 -2.29
CA HIS A 102 17.47 21.98 -3.06
C HIS A 102 16.92 21.25 -4.29
N LEU A 103 15.78 20.53 -4.16
CA LEU A 103 15.08 19.93 -5.30
C LEU A 103 14.72 21.01 -6.34
N ARG A 104 14.13 22.13 -5.91
CA ARG A 104 13.73 23.22 -6.82
C ARG A 104 14.92 23.77 -7.60
N THR A 105 16.03 24.04 -6.93
CA THR A 105 17.25 24.53 -7.57
C THR A 105 17.88 23.50 -8.51
N SER A 106 17.93 22.22 -8.12
CA SER A 106 18.57 21.19 -8.94
C SER A 106 17.75 20.74 -10.15
N THR A 107 16.43 20.84 -10.08
CA THR A 107 15.52 20.28 -11.11
C THR A 107 14.70 21.33 -11.86
N GLY A 108 14.69 22.58 -11.41
CA GLY A 108 13.80 23.62 -11.92
C GLY A 108 12.32 23.45 -11.54
N ALA A 109 12.00 22.46 -10.72
CA ALA A 109 10.64 22.23 -10.24
C ALA A 109 10.20 23.30 -9.23
N ASN A 110 8.90 23.57 -9.13
CA ASN A 110 8.33 24.60 -8.26
C ASN A 110 7.41 24.02 -7.16
N TRP A 111 7.54 22.73 -6.84
CA TRP A 111 6.67 22.06 -5.87
C TRP A 111 6.87 22.58 -4.44
N PRO A 112 5.78 22.87 -3.69
CA PRO A 112 5.84 23.43 -2.35
C PRO A 112 6.48 22.46 -1.34
N GLU A 113 6.27 21.15 -1.51
CA GLU A 113 6.73 20.10 -0.60
C GLU A 113 6.88 18.76 -1.34
N PHE A 114 7.70 17.85 -0.81
CA PHE A 114 7.95 16.54 -1.43
C PHE A 114 6.68 15.71 -1.56
N ALA A 115 5.76 15.82 -0.60
CA ALA A 115 4.50 15.06 -0.57
C ALA A 115 3.54 15.40 -1.72
N LEU A 116 3.79 16.47 -2.48
CA LEU A 116 2.99 16.86 -3.63
C LEU A 116 3.67 16.57 -4.97
N VAL A 117 4.93 16.13 -4.98
CA VAL A 117 5.67 15.90 -6.22
C VAL A 117 5.17 14.61 -6.91
N PRO A 118 4.65 14.68 -8.14
CA PRO A 118 4.32 13.50 -8.94
C PRO A 118 5.60 12.89 -9.56
N PRO A 119 5.55 11.64 -10.02
CA PRO A 119 6.57 11.10 -10.91
C PRO A 119 6.57 11.86 -12.25
N PRO A 120 7.70 11.91 -12.96
CA PRO A 120 7.71 12.47 -14.31
C PRO A 120 6.89 11.60 -15.27
N ILE A 121 6.13 12.23 -16.17
CA ILE A 121 5.34 11.54 -17.22
C ILE A 121 6.02 11.51 -18.59
N ALA A 122 7.03 12.35 -18.76
CA ALA A 122 7.97 12.33 -19.87
C ALA A 122 9.38 12.18 -19.30
N LEU A 123 10.34 11.70 -20.10
CA LEU A 123 11.71 11.71 -19.59
C LEU A 123 12.17 13.13 -19.32
N PRO A 124 12.74 13.39 -18.13
CA PRO A 124 13.43 14.63 -17.90
C PRO A 124 14.59 14.78 -18.90
N THR A 125 14.70 15.95 -19.51
CA THR A 125 15.82 16.30 -20.40
C THR A 125 17.03 16.79 -19.61
N GLU A 126 16.80 17.33 -18.42
CA GLU A 126 17.84 17.83 -17.53
C GLU A 126 18.53 16.69 -16.78
N THR A 127 19.85 16.81 -16.59
CA THR A 127 20.68 15.73 -16.03
C THR A 127 20.26 15.32 -14.62
N ALA A 128 19.96 16.29 -13.74
CA ALA A 128 19.59 16.02 -12.35
C ALA A 128 18.27 15.24 -12.22
N PRO A 129 17.12 15.72 -12.73
CA PRO A 129 15.87 14.97 -12.63
C PRO A 129 15.91 13.66 -13.42
N LEU A 130 16.69 13.56 -14.50
CA LEU A 130 16.91 12.30 -15.20
C LEU A 130 17.64 11.30 -14.30
N ALA A 131 18.72 11.70 -13.63
CA ALA A 131 19.44 10.86 -12.70
C ALA A 131 18.58 10.41 -11.52
N ASP A 132 17.71 11.29 -11.00
CA ASP A 132 16.78 10.97 -9.91
C ASP A 132 15.77 9.91 -10.35
N TRP A 133 15.15 10.11 -11.52
CA TRP A 133 14.20 9.16 -12.09
C TRP A 133 14.86 7.82 -12.39
N THR A 134 16.03 7.81 -13.04
CA THR A 134 16.75 6.56 -13.36
C THR A 134 17.16 5.82 -12.10
N ALA A 135 17.66 6.50 -11.07
CA ALA A 135 18.01 5.87 -9.80
C ALA A 135 16.78 5.28 -9.10
N PHE A 136 15.63 5.97 -9.16
CA PHE A 136 14.40 5.46 -8.58
C PHE A 136 13.91 4.18 -9.28
N GLU A 137 13.78 4.21 -10.61
CA GLU A 137 13.25 3.08 -11.38
C GLU A 137 14.21 1.87 -11.39
N THR A 138 15.52 2.10 -11.53
CA THR A 138 16.48 0.99 -11.70
C THR A 138 17.04 0.43 -10.39
N ARG A 139 16.94 1.17 -9.29
CA ARG A 139 17.48 0.74 -7.98
C ARG A 139 16.41 0.68 -6.90
N VAL A 140 15.68 1.77 -6.67
CA VAL A 140 14.75 1.86 -5.53
C VAL A 140 13.54 0.95 -5.70
N VAL A 141 12.94 0.94 -6.90
CA VAL A 141 11.78 0.08 -7.19
C VAL A 141 12.16 -1.40 -7.10
N PRO A 142 13.21 -1.91 -7.77
CA PRO A 142 13.61 -3.32 -7.68
C PRO A 142 14.02 -3.76 -6.28
N ILE A 143 14.72 -2.91 -5.50
CA ILE A 143 15.02 -3.19 -4.09
C ILE A 143 13.73 -3.35 -3.30
N GLY A 144 12.74 -2.47 -3.54
CA GLY A 144 11.44 -2.53 -2.87
C GLY A 144 10.61 -3.77 -3.24
N GLU A 145 10.71 -4.26 -4.46
CA GLU A 145 10.01 -5.48 -4.93
C GLU A 145 10.68 -6.77 -4.43
N ARG A 146 12.01 -6.74 -4.27
CA ARG A 146 12.80 -7.86 -3.76
C ARG A 146 13.03 -7.81 -2.25
N ALA A 147 12.55 -6.76 -1.58
CA ALA A 147 12.68 -6.63 -0.13
C ALA A 147 11.94 -7.78 0.54
N HIS A 148 12.65 -8.60 1.31
CA HIS A 148 12.02 -9.74 1.99
C HIS A 148 11.03 -9.22 3.03
N SER A 149 9.83 -9.77 3.02
CA SER A 149 8.82 -9.53 4.05
C SER A 149 8.68 -10.76 4.93
N PHE A 150 8.70 -10.58 6.25
CA PHE A 150 8.38 -11.65 7.18
C PHE A 150 7.41 -11.17 8.25
N SER A 151 6.59 -12.07 8.78
CA SER A 151 5.70 -11.76 9.89
C SER A 151 6.26 -12.32 11.19
N VAL A 152 6.22 -11.50 12.24
CA VAL A 152 6.61 -11.89 13.59
C VAL A 152 5.34 -12.20 14.37
N LEU A 153 5.14 -13.49 14.65
CA LEU A 153 3.99 -13.98 15.36
C LEU A 153 4.33 -14.04 16.86
N VAL A 154 3.65 -13.21 17.66
CA VAL A 154 3.82 -13.18 19.11
C VAL A 154 2.80 -14.12 19.74
N PRO A 155 3.23 -15.19 20.44
CA PRO A 155 2.31 -16.10 21.11
C PRO A 155 1.51 -15.36 22.20
N VAL A 156 0.18 -15.51 22.20
CA VAL A 156 -0.72 -14.94 23.23
C VAL A 156 -1.49 -16.06 23.92
N SER A 157 -1.98 -15.90 25.14
CA SER A 157 -2.66 -16.97 25.91
C SER A 157 -4.11 -17.26 25.47
N GLY A 158 -4.61 -16.59 24.43
CA GLY A 158 -5.98 -16.71 23.94
C GLY A 158 -6.72 -15.37 23.90
N PRO A 159 -8.00 -15.34 23.53
CA PRO A 159 -8.78 -14.11 23.34
C PRO A 159 -9.13 -13.37 24.64
N GLU A 160 -8.94 -13.99 25.80
CA GLU A 160 -9.06 -13.35 27.12
C GLU A 160 -7.75 -12.69 27.59
N SER A 161 -6.73 -12.65 26.72
CA SER A 161 -5.47 -11.96 27.07
C SER A 161 -5.75 -10.49 27.34
N ASP A 162 -5.20 -9.97 28.43
CA ASP A 162 -5.20 -8.55 28.74
C ASP A 162 -4.68 -7.74 27.55
N LEU A 163 -5.51 -6.87 27.00
CA LEU A 163 -5.22 -6.07 25.81
C LEU A 163 -4.04 -5.12 26.04
N ASP A 164 -3.87 -4.59 27.25
CA ASP A 164 -2.80 -3.65 27.57
C ASP A 164 -1.46 -4.36 27.70
N GLU A 165 -1.44 -5.55 28.30
CA GLU A 165 -0.27 -6.44 28.30
C GLU A 165 0.07 -6.90 26.87
N LEU A 166 -0.93 -7.28 26.08
CA LEU A 166 -0.73 -7.68 24.69
C LEU A 166 -0.12 -6.55 23.85
N ASN A 167 -0.65 -5.34 23.95
CA ASN A 167 -0.11 -4.19 23.22
C ASN A 167 1.34 -3.91 23.63
N ARG A 168 1.67 -3.98 24.93
CA ARG A 168 3.05 -3.85 25.41
C ARG A 168 3.98 -4.90 24.83
N GLN A 169 3.53 -6.15 24.72
CA GLN A 169 4.30 -7.25 24.13
C GLN A 169 4.50 -7.07 22.62
N LEU A 170 3.46 -6.70 21.87
CA LEU A 170 3.55 -6.42 20.43
C LEU A 170 4.49 -5.24 20.16
N ASP A 171 4.44 -4.18 20.98
CA ASP A 171 5.32 -3.02 20.88
C ASP A 171 6.77 -3.33 21.24
N LEU A 172 7.00 -4.22 22.22
CA LEU A 172 8.33 -4.72 22.53
C LEU A 172 8.91 -5.52 21.35
N ALA A 173 8.15 -6.49 20.83
CA ALA A 173 8.56 -7.29 19.68
C ALA A 173 8.84 -6.41 18.45
N ARG A 174 8.01 -5.38 18.22
CA ARG A 174 8.22 -4.41 17.14
C ARG A 174 9.54 -3.68 17.30
N ARG A 175 9.85 -3.16 18.50
CA ARG A 175 11.10 -2.44 18.76
C ARG A 175 12.33 -3.32 18.58
N VAL A 176 12.29 -4.57 19.05
CA VAL A 176 13.38 -5.54 18.86
C VAL A 176 13.61 -5.78 17.37
N VAL A 177 12.55 -6.03 16.61
CA VAL A 177 12.68 -6.32 15.18
C VAL A 177 13.10 -5.08 14.38
N GLU A 178 12.68 -3.87 14.75
CA GLU A 178 13.22 -2.65 14.13
C GLU A 178 14.74 -2.49 14.31
N LEU A 179 15.28 -2.92 15.47
CA LEU A 179 16.71 -2.88 15.74
C LEU A 179 17.48 -3.95 14.96
N GLU A 180 16.94 -5.17 14.91
CA GLU A 180 17.68 -6.36 14.43
C GLU A 180 17.40 -6.73 12.97
N LYS A 181 16.33 -6.21 12.35
CA LYS A 181 15.96 -6.62 10.99
C LYS A 181 17.05 -6.24 9.98
N PRO A 182 17.32 -7.07 8.96
CA PRO A 182 18.18 -6.67 7.87
C PRO A 182 17.64 -5.41 7.15
N ALA A 183 18.54 -4.56 6.68
CA ALA A 183 18.22 -3.23 6.13
C ALA A 183 17.18 -3.25 4.99
N HIS A 184 17.10 -4.35 4.24
CA HIS A 184 16.20 -4.54 3.08
C HIS A 184 15.04 -5.50 3.39
N THR A 185 14.56 -5.49 4.63
CA THR A 185 13.39 -6.29 5.03
C THR A 185 12.29 -5.44 5.66
N ARG A 186 11.06 -5.82 5.32
CA ARG A 186 9.83 -5.32 5.94
C ARG A 186 9.32 -6.41 6.88
N PHE A 187 8.69 -6.00 7.97
CA PHE A 187 7.99 -6.95 8.82
C PHE A 187 6.68 -6.37 9.32
N ASP A 188 5.84 -7.24 9.86
CA ASP A 188 4.72 -6.90 10.71
C ASP A 188 4.71 -7.79 11.95
N VAL A 189 4.13 -7.28 13.03
CA VAL A 189 4.00 -8.01 14.29
C VAL A 189 2.53 -8.30 14.50
N ARG A 190 2.18 -9.56 14.70
CA ARG A 190 0.81 -10.00 14.92
C ARG A 190 0.73 -10.92 16.13
N PRO A 191 -0.35 -10.83 16.94
CA PRO A 191 -0.63 -11.88 17.90
C PRO A 191 -0.94 -13.20 17.18
N TYR A 192 -0.55 -14.31 17.79
CA TYR A 192 -0.84 -15.66 17.33
C TYR A 192 -1.19 -16.55 18.52
N TRP A 193 -2.30 -17.26 18.44
CA TRP A 193 -2.65 -18.33 19.39
C TRP A 193 -2.70 -19.66 18.64
N ALA A 194 -2.20 -20.72 19.27
CA ALA A 194 -2.15 -22.04 18.65
C ALA A 194 -3.57 -22.57 18.39
N LEU A 195 -3.78 -23.09 17.16
CA LEU A 195 -4.95 -23.85 16.66
C LEU A 195 -6.10 -23.08 16.00
N PHE A 196 -5.82 -22.26 14.97
CA PHE A 196 -6.76 -22.14 13.85
C PHE A 196 -6.28 -23.05 12.69
N ARG A 197 -6.81 -24.27 12.61
CA ARG A 197 -6.61 -25.18 11.47
C ARG A 197 -7.87 -25.18 10.61
N VAL A 198 -7.77 -24.68 9.39
CA VAL A 198 -8.83 -24.83 8.37
C VAL A 198 -8.38 -25.94 7.41
N GLY A 199 -9.21 -26.98 7.21
CA GLY A 199 -9.00 -27.99 6.16
C GLY A 199 -8.14 -29.22 6.51
N GLN A 200 -7.92 -29.56 7.79
CA GLN A 200 -7.28 -30.83 8.15
C GLN A 200 -8.21 -31.70 9.01
N VAL A 201 -8.50 -32.91 8.54
CA VAL A 201 -9.03 -34.01 9.35
C VAL A 201 -7.86 -34.85 9.84
N ARG A 202 -7.76 -35.07 11.16
CA ARG A 202 -6.92 -36.13 11.73
C ARG A 202 -7.78 -37.38 11.83
N LEU A 203 -7.58 -38.33 10.92
CA LEU A 203 -8.07 -39.70 11.11
C LEU A 203 -7.09 -40.42 12.05
N GLY A 204 -7.36 -40.35 13.33
CA GLY A 204 -6.81 -41.26 14.32
C GLY A 204 -7.99 -41.91 15.01
N LEU A 205 -8.12 -43.24 14.87
CA LEU A 205 -9.05 -44.01 15.67
C LEU A 205 -8.70 -43.76 17.16
N ASP A 206 -9.72 -43.45 17.95
CA ASP A 206 -9.69 -43.26 19.40
C ASP A 206 -9.16 -41.93 19.96
N THR A 207 -9.88 -40.83 19.72
CA THR A 207 -9.95 -39.79 20.74
C THR A 207 -11.32 -39.14 20.77
N LEU A 208 -12.16 -39.54 21.74
CA LEU A 208 -13.37 -38.80 22.11
C LEU A 208 -12.93 -37.50 22.81
N LEU A 209 -13.16 -36.36 22.17
CA LEU A 209 -13.21 -35.07 22.84
C LEU A 209 -14.57 -34.98 23.53
N GLY A 210 -14.57 -35.01 24.86
CA GLY A 210 -15.78 -34.97 25.69
C GLY A 210 -16.63 -33.72 25.47
N ASP A 211 -17.92 -33.87 25.77
CA ASP A 211 -19.04 -32.93 25.58
C ASP A 211 -18.91 -31.56 26.29
N GLU A 212 -17.79 -31.24 26.94
CA GLU A 212 -17.65 -30.04 27.77
C GLU A 212 -16.60 -29.01 27.31
N ALA A 213 -16.19 -29.04 26.03
CA ALA A 213 -15.52 -27.88 25.44
C ALA A 213 -16.57 -26.80 25.13
N ASN A 214 -17.01 -26.07 26.15
CA ASN A 214 -18.05 -25.04 26.06
C ASN A 214 -17.61 -23.90 25.12
N LYS A 215 -17.89 -24.06 23.82
CA LYS A 215 -17.46 -23.24 22.67
C LYS A 215 -17.91 -21.78 22.72
N ALA A 216 -18.77 -21.40 23.66
CA ALA A 216 -19.32 -20.04 23.76
C ALA A 216 -18.43 -19.07 24.55
N ALA A 217 -17.65 -19.55 25.52
CA ALA A 217 -16.77 -18.71 26.33
C ALA A 217 -15.43 -18.38 25.65
N LEU A 218 -15.03 -19.18 24.65
CA LEU A 218 -13.63 -19.22 24.18
C LEU A 218 -13.29 -18.27 23.02
N ALA A 219 -14.26 -17.60 22.38
CA ALA A 219 -14.05 -16.55 21.37
C ALA A 219 -15.39 -15.94 20.93
N GLN A 220 -15.38 -14.67 20.52
CA GLN A 220 -16.53 -14.04 19.88
C GLN A 220 -16.72 -14.57 18.43
N PRO A 221 -17.98 -14.66 17.94
CA PRO A 221 -18.24 -14.97 16.53
C PRO A 221 -17.56 -13.95 15.60
N LEU A 222 -16.92 -14.45 14.55
CA LEU A 222 -16.27 -13.63 13.52
C LEU A 222 -17.32 -12.77 12.81
N VAL A 223 -17.20 -11.46 12.96
CA VAL A 223 -17.90 -10.48 12.13
C VAL A 223 -17.02 -10.15 10.93
N LEU A 224 -17.49 -10.45 9.72
CA LEU A 224 -16.77 -10.18 8.48
C LEU A 224 -16.49 -8.67 8.35
N GLY A 225 -15.22 -8.32 8.16
CA GLY A 225 -14.77 -6.92 8.06
C GLY A 225 -14.31 -6.29 9.37
N GLU A 226 -14.63 -6.90 10.53
CA GLU A 226 -14.28 -6.36 11.85
C GLU A 226 -13.36 -7.30 12.65
N GLY A 227 -13.48 -8.62 12.46
CA GLY A 227 -12.72 -9.62 13.21
C GLY A 227 -11.50 -10.17 12.46
N HIS A 228 -10.49 -10.61 13.22
CA HIS A 228 -9.33 -11.34 12.69
C HIS A 228 -9.61 -12.84 12.66
N ILE A 229 -9.35 -13.49 11.52
CA ILE A 229 -9.60 -14.94 11.30
C ILE A 229 -8.82 -15.81 12.31
N GLY A 230 -7.64 -15.36 12.76
CA GLY A 230 -6.84 -16.08 13.77
C GLY A 230 -7.26 -15.86 15.22
N ALA A 231 -8.27 -15.02 15.49
CA ALA A 231 -8.70 -14.61 16.83
C ALA A 231 -10.21 -14.70 17.06
N SER A 232 -10.97 -15.22 16.09
CA SER A 232 -12.43 -15.29 16.11
C SER A 232 -12.90 -16.68 15.71
N ARG A 233 -14.12 -17.09 16.11
CA ARG A 233 -14.69 -18.38 15.68
C ARG A 233 -15.78 -18.19 14.63
N THR A 234 -16.06 -19.20 13.82
CA THR A 234 -17.30 -19.22 13.06
C THR A 234 -18.48 -19.24 14.03
N ALA A 235 -19.54 -18.48 13.72
CA ALA A 235 -20.76 -18.53 14.51
C ALA A 235 -21.26 -19.98 14.57
N LEU A 236 -21.70 -20.45 15.74
CA LEU A 236 -22.44 -21.71 15.82
C LEU A 236 -23.65 -21.60 14.90
N ARG A 237 -23.91 -22.66 14.13
CA ARG A 237 -25.05 -22.77 13.23
C ARG A 237 -26.30 -22.34 14.00
N ARG A 238 -26.84 -21.18 13.65
CA ARG A 238 -28.12 -20.73 14.17
C ARG A 238 -29.19 -21.56 13.48
N GLU A 239 -30.19 -22.05 14.21
CA GLU A 239 -31.40 -22.54 13.56
C GLU A 239 -31.90 -21.43 12.65
N VAL A 240 -31.92 -21.74 11.36
CA VAL A 240 -32.43 -20.84 10.35
C VAL A 240 -33.94 -20.91 10.48
N PRO A 241 -34.64 -19.79 10.76
CA PRO A 241 -36.10 -19.77 10.74
C PRO A 241 -36.63 -20.38 9.45
N PRO A 242 -37.78 -21.08 9.47
CA PRO A 242 -38.26 -21.86 8.32
C PRO A 242 -38.50 -21.03 7.04
N ASP A 243 -38.52 -19.70 7.14
CA ASP A 243 -38.67 -18.74 6.05
C ASP A 243 -37.34 -18.24 5.44
N ARG A 244 -36.19 -18.81 5.84
CA ARG A 244 -34.86 -18.41 5.35
C ARG A 244 -34.09 -19.61 4.80
N ILE A 245 -33.33 -19.40 3.73
CA ILE A 245 -32.47 -20.40 3.11
C ILE A 245 -31.01 -20.01 3.36
N LEU A 246 -30.22 -20.95 3.89
CA LEU A 246 -28.76 -20.80 4.00
C LEU A 246 -28.14 -21.22 2.65
N LEU A 247 -27.37 -20.33 2.03
CA LEU A 247 -26.57 -20.68 0.85
C LEU A 247 -25.19 -21.12 1.32
N GLU A 248 -24.86 -22.39 1.09
CA GLU A 248 -23.53 -22.96 1.31
C GLU A 248 -22.70 -22.79 0.02
N CYS A 249 -21.44 -22.37 0.14
CA CYS A 249 -20.45 -22.37 -0.93
C CYS A 249 -19.37 -23.41 -0.63
#